data_AF-A0A3R7E5E2-F1
#
_entry.id   AF-A0A3R7E5E2-F1
#
_cell.length_a   1.000
_cell.length_b   1.000
_cell.length_c   1.000
_cell.angle_alpha   90.00
_cell.angle_beta   90.00
_cell.angle_gamma   90.00
#
_symmetry.space_group_name_H-M   'P 1'
#
loop_
_entity.id
_entity.type
_entity.pdbx_description
1 polymer ?
#
loop_
_entity_poly.entity_id
_entity_poly.type
_entity_poly.pdbx_seq_one_letter_code
_entity_poly.pdbx_strand_id
1 'polypeptide(L)'
;MHEICRRHHESGPRDFSLPAIGRLAQAVGILRGRVRHLTPSEREALQKGVSADYLEKQGLAEGTHAEIVNELGRIVFDIGFARGIRKVLGT
;
A
#
# COMPACT_ATOMS: atom_id res chain seq x y z
N MET A 1 -14.28 41.31 14.95
CA MET A 1 -13.93 39.92 15.31
C MET A 1 -14.95 38.91 14.75
N HIS A 2 -16.27 39.10 14.97
CA HIS A 2 -17.33 38.22 14.42
C HIS A 2 -17.42 38.15 12.87
N GLU A 3 -17.10 39.25 12.17
CA GLU A 3 -17.08 39.33 10.70
C GLU A 3 -16.04 38.37 10.08
N ILE A 4 -14.87 38.24 10.72
CA ILE A 4 -13.74 37.44 10.23
C ILE A 4 -14.04 35.95 10.40
N CYS A 5 -14.64 35.56 11.53
CA CYS A 5 -15.06 34.19 11.78
C CYS A 5 -16.15 33.72 10.79
N ARG A 6 -17.07 34.61 10.41
CA ARG A 6 -18.12 34.31 9.42
C ARG A 6 -17.53 34.05 8.02
N ARG A 7 -16.63 34.92 7.56
CA ARG A 7 -15.96 34.75 6.25
C ARG A 7 -15.10 33.49 6.18
N HIS A 8 -14.43 33.13 7.27
CA HIS A 8 -13.69 31.86 7.35
C HIS A 8 -14.62 30.64 7.36
N HIS A 9 -15.78 30.74 8.01
CA HIS A 9 -16.79 29.68 8.05
C HIS A 9 -17.43 29.42 6.68
N GLU A 10 -17.63 30.47 5.88
CA GLU A 10 -18.30 30.45 4.56
C GLU A 10 -17.38 30.03 3.40
N SER A 11 -16.05 30.10 3.55
CA SER A 11 -15.13 29.92 2.41
C SER A 11 -14.97 28.47 1.93
N GLY A 12 -15.24 27.47 2.76
CA GLY A 12 -15.18 26.03 2.42
C GLY A 12 -13.85 25.50 1.80
N PRO A 13 -13.68 24.18 1.63
CA PRO A 13 -14.31 23.08 2.35
C PRO A 13 -13.56 22.82 3.68
N ARG A 14 -14.30 22.51 4.75
CA ARG A 14 -13.72 22.01 6.02
C ARG A 14 -13.39 20.53 5.92
N ASP A 15 -12.73 20.12 4.84
CA ASP A 15 -12.33 18.74 4.67
C ASP A 15 -10.98 18.55 5.35
N PHE A 16 -11.02 18.36 6.66
CA PHE A 16 -9.86 17.98 7.48
C PHE A 16 -9.65 16.46 7.49
N SER A 17 -10.26 15.73 6.56
CA SER A 17 -9.99 14.30 6.42
C SER A 17 -8.50 14.11 6.09
N LEU A 18 -7.92 13.03 6.61
CA LEU A 18 -6.54 12.66 6.30
C LEU A 18 -6.25 12.62 4.79
N PRO A 19 -7.16 12.15 3.91
CA PRO A 19 -6.99 12.25 2.47
C PRO A 19 -6.90 13.70 1.94
N ALA A 20 -7.71 14.62 2.45
CA ALA A 20 -7.70 16.02 2.00
C ALA A 20 -6.47 16.78 2.48
N ILE A 21 -6.09 16.62 3.75
CA ILE A 21 -4.85 17.17 4.29
C ILE A 21 -3.63 16.59 3.54
N GLY A 22 -3.66 15.30 3.23
CA GLY A 22 -2.62 14.62 2.46
C GLY A 22 -2.47 15.17 1.03
N ARG A 23 -3.57 15.49 0.34
CA ARG A 23 -3.53 16.14 -0.99
C ARG A 23 -2.98 17.56 -0.92
N LEU A 24 -3.39 18.34 0.08
CA LEU A 24 -2.89 19.71 0.29
C LEU A 24 -1.38 19.70 0.55
N ALA A 25 -0.92 18.82 1.45
CA ALA A 25 0.50 18.69 1.76
C ALA A 25 1.34 18.20 0.56
N GLN A 26 0.79 17.41 -0.36
CA GLN A 26 1.42 17.08 -1.63
C GLN A 26 1.50 18.29 -2.57
N ALA A 27 0.43 19.07 -2.69
CA ALA A 27 0.34 20.23 -3.58
C ALA A 27 1.35 21.33 -3.22
N VAL A 28 1.62 21.53 -1.92
CA VAL A 28 2.63 22.47 -1.42
C VAL A 28 4.03 21.85 -1.29
N GLY A 29 4.22 20.61 -1.75
CA GLY A 29 5.52 19.94 -1.82
C GLY A 29 6.08 19.45 -0.47
N ILE A 30 5.28 19.47 0.60
CA ILE A 30 5.63 18.94 1.92
C ILE A 30 5.65 17.41 1.89
N LEU A 31 4.67 16.79 1.23
CA LEU A 31 4.65 15.35 0.98
C LEU A 31 5.19 15.06 -0.43
N ARG A 32 6.37 14.45 -0.53
CA ARG A 32 6.99 13.97 -1.78
C ARG A 32 6.76 12.48 -2.04
N GLY A 33 5.75 11.88 -1.42
CA GLY A 33 5.38 10.50 -1.65
C GLY A 33 4.57 10.36 -2.94
N ARG A 34 5.23 10.28 -4.10
CA ARG A 34 4.56 9.68 -5.27
C ARG A 34 4.44 8.19 -5.00
N VAL A 35 3.35 7.76 -4.37
CA VAL A 35 2.91 6.37 -4.52
C VAL A 35 2.48 6.27 -5.98
N ARG A 36 3.38 5.84 -6.86
CA ARG A 36 2.97 5.39 -8.19
C ARG A 36 2.02 4.24 -7.95
N HIS A 37 0.75 4.42 -8.31
CA HIS A 37 -0.22 3.35 -8.26
C HIS A 37 0.30 2.20 -9.13
N LEU A 38 0.23 0.98 -8.60
CA LEU A 38 0.46 -0.20 -9.40
C LEU A 38 -0.54 -0.19 -10.57
N THR A 39 -0.05 -0.45 -11.77
CA THR A 39 -0.91 -0.81 -12.89
C THR A 39 -1.73 -2.05 -12.52
N PRO A 40 -2.88 -2.29 -13.18
CA PRO A 40 -3.67 -3.49 -12.93
C PRO A 40 -2.85 -4.78 -13.03
N SER A 41 -1.97 -4.87 -14.03
CA SER A 41 -1.10 -6.03 -14.25
C SER A 41 -0.04 -6.20 -13.17
N GLU A 42 0.59 -5.11 -12.70
CA GLU A 42 1.55 -5.19 -11.58
C GLU A 42 0.86 -5.65 -10.29
N ARG A 43 -0.33 -5.10 -9.99
CA ARG A 43 -1.13 -5.51 -8.84
C ARG A 43 -1.52 -6.99 -8.93
N GLU A 44 -1.99 -7.45 -10.08
CA GLU A 44 -2.34 -8.86 -10.30
C GLU A 44 -1.13 -9.79 -10.17
N ALA A 45 0.02 -9.40 -10.72
CA ALA A 45 1.25 -10.19 -10.61
C ALA A 45 1.71 -10.33 -9.15
N LEU A 46 1.66 -9.25 -8.38
CA LEU A 46 2.00 -9.27 -6.96
C LEU A 46 1.00 -10.12 -6.15
N GLN A 47 -0.30 -10.02 -6.45
CA GLN A 47 -1.33 -10.86 -5.81
C GLN A 47 -1.10 -12.35 -6.08
N LYS A 48 -0.76 -12.72 -7.32
CA LYS A 48 -0.40 -14.10 -7.67
C LYS A 48 0.85 -14.56 -6.94
N GLY A 49 1.88 -13.72 -6.87
CA GLY A 49 3.16 -14.04 -6.22
C GLY A 49 3.09 -14.34 -4.72
N VAL A 50 1.98 -14.01 -4.06
CA VAL A 50 1.73 -14.34 -2.63
C VAL A 50 0.47 -15.19 -2.43
N SER A 51 -0.16 -15.67 -3.50
CA SER A 51 -1.33 -16.54 -3.40
C SER A 51 -0.89 -17.96 -3.09
N ALA A 52 -1.48 -18.56 -2.05
CA ALA A 52 -1.19 -19.95 -1.65
C ALA A 52 -1.41 -20.94 -2.81
N ASP A 53 -2.54 -20.83 -3.53
CA ASP A 53 -2.85 -21.71 -4.67
C ASP A 53 -1.85 -21.59 -5.81
N TYR A 54 -1.32 -20.38 -6.03
CA TYR A 54 -0.33 -20.17 -7.08
C TYR A 54 1.03 -20.70 -6.66
N LEU A 55 1.45 -20.43 -5.43
CA LEU A 55 2.69 -20.96 -4.87
C LEU A 55 2.70 -22.50 -4.88
N GLU A 56 1.62 -23.13 -4.42
CA GLU A 56 1.50 -24.59 -4.39
C GLU A 56 1.64 -25.21 -5.79
N LYS A 57 0.99 -24.62 -6.81
CA LYS A 57 1.14 -25.05 -8.21
C LYS A 57 2.55 -24.92 -8.76
N GLN A 58 3.40 -24.11 -8.12
CA GLN A 58 4.81 -23.92 -8.48
C GLN A 58 5.77 -24.71 -7.57
N GLY A 59 5.26 -25.56 -6.67
CA GLY A 59 6.09 -26.26 -5.68
C GLY A 59 6.69 -25.32 -4.63
N LEU A 60 6.00 -24.21 -4.35
CA LEU A 60 6.38 -23.20 -3.38
C LEU A 60 5.37 -23.12 -2.25
N ALA A 61 5.81 -22.65 -1.09
CA ALA A 61 4.96 -22.38 0.05
C ALA A 61 5.42 -21.14 0.81
N GLU A 62 4.50 -20.50 1.53
CA GLU A 62 4.86 -19.45 2.49
C GLU A 62 5.37 -20.10 3.78
N GLY A 63 6.57 -19.71 4.21
CA GLY A 63 7.17 -20.13 5.46
C GLY A 63 6.68 -19.33 6.68
N THR A 64 7.19 -19.66 7.86
CA THR A 64 6.69 -19.14 9.15
C THR A 64 6.85 -17.63 9.29
N HIS A 65 7.89 -17.03 8.72
CA HIS A 65 8.19 -15.60 8.83
C HIS A 65 7.84 -14.82 7.56
N ALA A 66 6.96 -15.39 6.72
CA ALA A 66 6.54 -14.86 5.42
C ALA A 66 7.66 -14.81 4.36
N GLU A 67 8.68 -15.64 4.50
CA GLU A 67 9.56 -16.11 3.42
C GLU A 67 8.78 -17.01 2.45
N ILE A 68 9.30 -17.17 1.23
CA ILE A 68 8.81 -18.20 0.31
C ILE A 68 9.86 -19.30 0.23
N VAL A 69 9.43 -20.53 0.44
CA VAL A 69 10.27 -21.73 0.40
C VAL A 69 9.84 -22.65 -0.73
N ASN A 70 10.75 -23.49 -1.20
CA ASN A 70 10.42 -24.60 -2.10
C ASN A 70 10.07 -25.88 -1.33
N GLU A 71 9.74 -26.95 -2.06
CA GLU A 71 9.43 -28.29 -1.50
C GLU A 71 10.54 -28.86 -0.60
N LEU A 72 11.80 -28.46 -0.82
CA LEU A 72 12.95 -28.88 -0.02
C LEU A 72 13.17 -28.00 1.23
N GLY A 73 12.27 -27.05 1.49
CA GLY A 73 12.38 -26.08 2.59
C GLY A 73 13.47 -25.01 2.38
N ARG A 74 14.03 -24.89 1.18
CA ARG A 74 15.03 -23.85 0.87
C ARG A 74 14.33 -22.53 0.58
N ILE A 75 14.85 -21.46 1.15
CA ILE A 75 14.36 -20.10 0.93
C ILE A 75 14.61 -19.70 -0.53
N VAL A 76 13.53 -19.32 -1.22
CA VAL A 76 13.53 -18.75 -2.57
C VAL A 76 13.40 -17.22 -2.50
N PHE A 77 12.54 -16.74 -1.59
CA PHE A 77 12.44 -15.31 -1.26
C PHE A 77 12.57 -15.12 0.24
N ASP A 78 13.36 -14.12 0.64
CA ASP A 78 13.75 -13.89 2.02
C ASP A 78 12.58 -13.60 2.97
N ILE A 79 12.91 -13.71 4.27
CA ILE A 79 11.99 -13.44 5.38
C ILE A 79 11.28 -12.11 5.20
N GLY A 80 9.95 -12.16 5.34
CA GLY A 80 9.09 -10.99 5.25
C GLY A 80 8.68 -10.60 3.83
N PHE A 81 9.11 -11.33 2.79
CA PHE A 81 8.70 -11.09 1.41
C PHE A 81 7.18 -11.02 1.25
N ALA A 82 6.45 -12.09 1.60
CA ALA A 82 5.00 -12.16 1.36
C ALA A 82 4.23 -11.10 2.16
N ARG A 83 4.67 -10.85 3.40
CA ARG A 83 4.14 -9.78 4.26
C ARG A 83 4.44 -8.38 3.71
N GLY A 84 5.60 -8.19 3.10
CA GLY A 84 5.97 -6.94 2.44
C GLY A 84 5.08 -6.64 1.25
N ILE A 85 4.86 -7.64 0.38
CA ILE A 85 3.96 -7.52 -0.76
C ILE A 85 2.52 -7.22 -0.31
N ARG A 86 2.01 -7.93 0.71
CA ARG A 86 0.68 -7.66 1.30
C ARG A 86 0.52 -6.21 1.78
N LYS A 87 1.54 -5.64 2.44
CA LYS A 87 1.55 -4.21 2.81
C LYS A 87 1.49 -3.27 1.59
N VAL A 88 2.21 -3.58 0.52
CA VAL A 88 2.17 -2.78 -0.72
C VAL A 88 0.79 -2.87 -1.41
N LEU A 89 0.16 -4.05 -1.36
CA LEU A 89 -1.18 -4.26 -1.92
C LEU A 89 -2.30 -3.64 -1.06
N GLY A 90 -2.04 -3.41 0.23
CA GLY A 90 -3.00 -2.90 1.20
C GLY A 90 -3.97 -3.98 1.71
N THR A 91 -3.49 -5.22 1.81
CA THR A 91 -4.24 -6.43 2.19
C THR A 91 -3.62 -7.11 3.40
#